data_AF-A0A970RZ75-F1
#
_entry.id   AF-A0A970RZ75-F1
#
_cell.length_a   1.000
_cell.length_b   1.000
_cell.length_c   1.000
_cell.angle_alpha   90.00
_cell.angle_beta   90.00
_cell.angle_gamma   90.00
#
_symmetry.space_group_name_H-M   'P 1'
#
loop_
_entity.id
_entity.type
_entity.pdbx_description
1 polymer ?
#
loop_
_entity_poly.entity_id
_entity_poly.type
_entity_poly.pdbx_seq_one_letter_code
_entity_poly.pdbx_strand_id
1 'polypeptide(L)'
;MLQKINFSIIKDKLKNERGSLVLDAALIIPLIIFIFYFMLSAILTIQHEIVMRYALDQTAKELSLLIPLAEGVYTELDHSIIDETINKIVPESSNEFKQSVGDLASSIFLQKFLQNQIDKWLNDGADRLSIKIPPDRRQIILDTVSDHSIQMKIKYHVKTPWNETEKLAVTYIPVWTKYDSKYRQEDPSKEQADEAEDNIWSEHNFVRGKYFREQFKANLPFNYPTICRFQAGEVLAVRSLDLTAPSYSSGEQVSQQIEQEITNLSKFKGSNRDTGLTVGKINVGDITARKLIVVIPGNSTYSIDHQIFSDLTNEASNRGVNLQIAVRGNSYRYLERPEVPSSEDDP
;
A
#
# COMPACT_ATOMS: atom_id res chain seq x y z
N MET A 1 3.55 2.17 -92.26
CA MET A 1 4.81 1.52 -91.84
C MET A 1 4.64 1.12 -90.37
N LEU A 2 4.07 -0.05 -90.11
CA LEU A 2 3.72 -0.53 -88.76
C LEU A 2 4.90 -1.31 -88.18
N GLN A 3 5.50 -0.76 -87.14
CA GLN A 3 6.64 -1.33 -86.44
C GLN A 3 6.16 -2.52 -85.60
N LYS A 4 6.48 -3.74 -86.04
CA LYS A 4 6.28 -4.97 -85.25
C LYS A 4 7.08 -4.86 -83.95
N ILE A 5 6.38 -4.60 -82.85
CA ILE A 5 6.95 -4.69 -81.51
C ILE A 5 7.32 -6.16 -81.27
N ASN A 6 8.63 -6.41 -81.15
CA ASN A 6 9.21 -7.73 -80.99
C ASN A 6 8.91 -8.28 -79.58
N PHE A 7 7.74 -8.90 -79.41
CA PHE A 7 7.29 -9.51 -78.16
C PHE A 7 8.20 -10.63 -77.63
N SER A 8 9.09 -11.19 -78.45
CA SER A 8 10.00 -12.26 -78.01
C SER A 8 11.15 -11.74 -77.12
N ILE A 9 11.63 -10.51 -77.35
CA ILE A 9 12.75 -9.93 -76.59
C ILE A 9 12.33 -9.56 -75.16
N ILE A 10 11.07 -9.15 -74.97
CA ILE A 10 10.51 -8.86 -73.64
C ILE A 10 10.32 -10.16 -72.84
N LYS A 11 9.97 -11.26 -73.51
CA LYS A 11 9.72 -12.57 -72.88
C LYS A 11 11.01 -13.23 -72.35
N ASP A 12 12.14 -13.02 -73.02
CA ASP A 12 13.44 -13.54 -72.58
C ASP A 12 14.09 -12.71 -71.47
N LYS A 13 13.91 -11.38 -71.47
CA LYS A 13 14.35 -10.52 -70.34
C LYS A 13 13.63 -10.87 -69.04
N LEU A 14 12.32 -11.08 -69.11
CA LEU A 14 11.51 -11.53 -67.97
C LEU A 14 11.81 -12.97 -67.51
N LYS A 15 12.49 -13.78 -68.34
CA LYS A 15 12.90 -15.15 -67.97
C LYS A 15 14.19 -15.16 -67.15
N ASN A 16 15.10 -14.21 -67.40
CA ASN A 16 16.36 -14.07 -66.65
C ASN A 16 16.22 -13.27 -65.34
N GLU A 17 15.17 -12.48 -65.15
CA GLU A 17 14.94 -11.71 -63.90
C GLU A 17 14.16 -12.47 -62.82
N ARG A 18 13.70 -13.70 -63.11
CA ARG A 18 12.93 -14.51 -62.14
C ARG A 18 13.71 -14.86 -60.88
N GLY A 19 15.05 -14.97 -60.97
CA GLY A 19 15.91 -15.20 -59.81
C GLY A 19 16.06 -13.95 -58.92
N SER A 20 16.09 -12.75 -59.53
CA SER A 20 16.19 -11.47 -58.82
C SER A 20 14.96 -11.23 -57.94
N LEU A 21 13.77 -11.50 -58.50
CA LEU A 21 12.49 -11.27 -57.82
C LEU A 21 12.34 -12.17 -56.58
N VAL A 22 12.86 -13.40 -56.64
CA VAL A 22 12.87 -14.33 -55.50
C VAL A 22 13.88 -13.88 -54.43
N LEU A 23 15.06 -13.38 -54.83
CA LEU A 23 16.07 -12.87 -53.90
C LEU A 23 15.57 -11.61 -53.16
N ASP A 24 15.01 -10.65 -53.90
CA ASP A 24 14.47 -9.42 -53.33
C ASP A 24 13.30 -9.72 -52.38
N ALA A 25 12.40 -10.61 -52.76
CA ALA A 25 11.32 -11.07 -51.88
C ALA A 25 11.86 -11.79 -50.63
N ALA A 26 12.91 -12.62 -50.77
CA ALA A 26 13.52 -13.34 -49.66
C ALA A 26 14.21 -12.42 -48.64
N LEU A 27 14.68 -11.24 -49.05
CA LEU A 27 15.24 -10.22 -48.17
C LEU A 27 14.16 -9.31 -47.56
N ILE A 28 13.16 -8.92 -48.36
CA ILE A 28 12.13 -7.97 -47.94
C ILE A 28 11.09 -8.60 -47.01
N ILE A 29 10.66 -9.84 -47.28
CA ILE A 29 9.59 -10.50 -46.50
C ILE A 29 9.98 -10.65 -45.01
N PRO A 30 11.18 -11.16 -44.64
CA PRO A 30 11.59 -11.25 -43.24
C PRO A 30 11.63 -9.90 -42.54
N LEU A 31 12.08 -8.84 -43.24
CA LEU A 31 12.10 -7.48 -42.70
C LEU A 31 10.69 -6.98 -42.39
N ILE A 32 9.75 -7.20 -43.32
CA ILE A 32 8.34 -6.81 -43.13
C ILE A 32 7.71 -7.58 -41.96
N ILE A 33 7.93 -8.91 -41.88
CA ILE A 33 7.44 -9.74 -40.77
C ILE A 33 8.03 -9.24 -39.45
N PHE A 34 9.32 -8.90 -39.42
CA PHE A 34 9.97 -8.35 -38.23
C PHE A 34 9.34 -7.03 -37.79
N ILE A 35 9.04 -6.11 -38.73
CA ILE A 35 8.37 -4.84 -38.43
C ILE A 35 6.96 -5.09 -37.86
N PHE A 36 6.17 -5.97 -38.48
CA PHE A 36 4.84 -6.30 -37.96
C PHE A 36 4.90 -6.91 -36.57
N TYR A 37 5.87 -7.80 -36.32
CA TYR A 37 6.05 -8.43 -35.03
C TYR A 37 6.49 -7.43 -33.95
N PHE A 38 7.38 -6.51 -34.30
CA PHE A 38 7.75 -5.39 -33.42
C PHE A 38 6.56 -4.50 -33.08
N MET A 39 5.76 -4.10 -34.08
CA MET A 39 4.54 -3.32 -33.85
C MET A 39 3.55 -4.05 -32.95
N LEU A 40 3.33 -5.36 -33.18
CA LEU A 40 2.44 -6.16 -32.35
C LEU A 40 2.95 -6.26 -30.89
N SER A 41 4.26 -6.44 -30.70
CA SER A 41 4.87 -6.42 -29.37
C SER A 41 4.71 -5.06 -28.66
N ALA A 42 4.85 -3.95 -29.40
CA ALA A 42 4.66 -2.60 -28.86
C ALA A 42 3.20 -2.37 -28.45
N ILE A 43 2.24 -2.77 -29.29
CA ILE A 43 0.80 -2.67 -29.00
C ILE A 43 0.45 -3.44 -27.73
N LEU A 44 0.89 -4.70 -27.61
CA LEU A 44 0.65 -5.52 -26.41
C LEU A 44 1.23 -4.89 -25.14
N THR A 45 2.40 -4.28 -25.25
CA THR A 45 3.05 -3.61 -24.12
C THR A 45 2.25 -2.38 -23.66
N ILE A 46 1.78 -1.57 -24.62
CA ILE A 46 0.97 -0.38 -24.35
C ILE A 46 -0.39 -0.78 -23.76
N GLN A 47 -1.05 -1.82 -24.29
CA GLN A 47 -2.31 -2.32 -23.77
C GLN A 47 -2.19 -2.77 -22.31
N HIS A 48 -1.12 -3.51 -21.99
CA HIS A 48 -0.86 -3.96 -20.62
C HIS A 48 -0.61 -2.76 -19.69
N GLU A 49 0.14 -1.75 -20.14
CA GLU A 49 0.35 -0.52 -19.36
C GLU A 49 -0.95 0.26 -19.11
N ILE A 50 -1.82 0.37 -20.12
CA ILE A 50 -3.11 1.07 -19.99
C ILE A 50 -3.98 0.38 -18.93
N VAL A 51 -4.11 -0.94 -18.97
CA VAL A 51 -4.94 -1.69 -18.00
C VAL A 51 -4.33 -1.63 -16.59
N MET A 52 -3.00 -1.71 -16.47
CA MET A 52 -2.31 -1.56 -15.19
C MET A 52 -2.54 -0.18 -14.57
N ARG A 53 -2.39 0.89 -15.36
CA ARG A 53 -2.66 2.27 -14.89
C ARG A 53 -4.12 2.46 -14.53
N TYR A 54 -5.04 1.93 -15.34
CA TYR A 54 -6.48 1.99 -15.05
C TYR A 54 -6.79 1.34 -13.69
N ALA A 55 -6.30 0.12 -13.45
CA ALA A 55 -6.52 -0.56 -12.18
C ALA A 55 -5.94 0.21 -11.00
N LEU A 56 -4.70 0.71 -11.16
CA LEU A 56 -4.03 1.52 -10.16
C LEU A 56 -4.84 2.79 -9.80
N ASP A 57 -5.33 3.52 -10.80
CA ASP A 57 -6.07 4.76 -10.59
C ASP A 57 -7.46 4.52 -9.99
N GLN A 58 -8.15 3.43 -10.36
CA GLN A 58 -9.44 3.09 -9.75
C GLN A 58 -9.28 2.68 -8.29
N THR A 59 -8.28 1.85 -7.97
CA THR A 59 -7.96 1.50 -6.59
C THR A 59 -7.58 2.74 -5.78
N ALA A 60 -6.84 3.70 -6.36
CA ALA A 60 -6.51 4.95 -5.67
C ALA A 60 -7.75 5.78 -5.34
N LYS A 61 -8.70 5.89 -6.28
CA LYS A 61 -9.97 6.59 -6.07
C LYS A 61 -10.80 5.94 -4.97
N GLU A 62 -10.98 4.62 -5.01
CA GLU A 62 -11.69 3.89 -3.97
C GLU A 62 -11.03 4.12 -2.60
N LEU A 63 -9.71 4.01 -2.51
CA LEU A 63 -8.99 4.20 -1.27
C LEU A 63 -9.09 5.65 -0.73
N SER A 64 -9.11 6.65 -1.62
CA SER A 64 -9.29 8.05 -1.23
C SER A 64 -10.65 8.34 -0.59
N LEU A 65 -11.68 7.53 -0.89
CA LEU A 65 -13.01 7.63 -0.28
C LEU A 65 -13.11 6.78 1.00
N LEU A 66 -12.45 5.62 0.98
CA LEU A 66 -12.50 4.66 2.07
C LEU A 66 -11.72 5.10 3.31
N ILE A 67 -10.57 5.76 3.14
CA ILE A 67 -9.76 6.24 4.28
C ILE A 67 -10.56 7.21 5.17
N PRO A 68 -11.22 8.27 4.63
CA PRO A 68 -12.08 9.13 5.44
C PRO A 68 -13.26 8.39 6.10
N LEU A 69 -13.88 7.45 5.39
CA LEU A 69 -15.01 6.67 5.93
C LEU A 69 -14.59 5.76 7.08
N ALA A 70 -13.46 5.07 6.94
CA ALA A 70 -12.86 4.24 7.97
C ALA A 70 -12.59 5.03 9.24
N GLU A 71 -12.20 6.28 9.11
CA GLU A 71 -12.02 7.17 10.24
C GLU A 71 -13.34 7.59 10.89
N GLY A 72 -14.37 7.82 10.08
CA GLY A 72 -15.74 8.09 10.53
C GLY A 72 -16.34 6.95 11.37
N VAL A 73 -15.93 5.70 11.14
CA VAL A 73 -16.38 4.52 11.93
C VAL A 73 -16.11 4.71 13.42
N TYR A 74 -15.05 5.44 13.79
CA TYR A 74 -14.65 5.59 15.18
C TYR A 74 -15.26 6.80 15.89
N THR A 75 -16.06 7.61 15.18
CA THR A 75 -16.58 8.86 15.73
C THR A 75 -18.03 9.08 15.35
N GLU A 76 -18.92 8.86 16.33
CA GLU A 76 -20.30 9.37 16.45
C GLU A 76 -21.31 9.06 15.32
N LEU A 77 -20.87 8.59 14.16
CA LEU A 77 -21.72 8.18 13.06
C LEU A 77 -22.29 6.79 13.32
N ASP A 78 -23.56 6.60 12.99
CA ASP A 78 -24.22 5.30 13.06
C ASP A 78 -23.44 4.28 12.22
N HIS A 79 -22.84 3.30 12.89
CA HIS A 79 -22.03 2.23 12.28
C HIS A 79 -22.77 1.53 11.12
N SER A 80 -24.11 1.50 11.15
CA SER A 80 -24.92 0.91 10.08
C SER A 80 -24.81 1.66 8.74
N ILE A 81 -24.76 2.99 8.76
CA ILE A 81 -24.67 3.83 7.55
C ILE A 81 -23.29 3.70 6.91
N ILE A 82 -22.24 3.65 7.74
CA ILE A 82 -20.87 3.50 7.24
C ILE A 82 -20.67 2.11 6.66
N ASP A 83 -21.19 1.08 7.33
CA ASP A 83 -21.13 -0.28 6.83
C ASP A 83 -21.84 -0.44 5.49
N GLU A 84 -23.02 0.17 5.32
CA GLU A 84 -23.72 0.21 4.04
C GLU A 84 -22.89 0.94 2.97
N THR A 85 -22.25 2.05 3.33
CA THR A 85 -21.46 2.86 2.41
C THR A 85 -20.19 2.12 1.97
N ILE A 86 -19.47 1.48 2.89
CA ILE A 86 -18.31 0.64 2.59
C ILE A 86 -18.74 -0.53 1.68
N ASN A 87 -19.85 -1.18 1.97
CA ASN A 87 -20.39 -2.25 1.14
C ASN A 87 -20.79 -1.77 -0.27
N LYS A 88 -21.23 -0.52 -0.42
CA LYS A 88 -21.51 0.09 -1.74
C LYS A 88 -20.24 0.39 -2.53
N ILE A 89 -19.20 0.89 -1.88
CA ILE A 89 -17.94 1.25 -2.55
C ILE A 89 -17.17 -0.01 -2.91
N VAL A 90 -17.07 -0.97 -1.97
CA VAL A 90 -16.31 -2.20 -2.16
C VAL A 90 -17.05 -3.44 -1.67
N PRO A 91 -18.03 -3.96 -2.44
CA PRO A 91 -18.86 -5.07 -2.00
C PRO A 91 -18.08 -6.38 -1.78
N GLU A 92 -17.06 -6.65 -2.61
CA GLU A 92 -16.34 -7.94 -2.61
C GLU A 92 -15.21 -8.01 -1.56
N SER A 93 -14.71 -6.87 -1.10
CA SER A 93 -13.61 -6.81 -0.12
C SER A 93 -13.92 -5.92 1.08
N SER A 94 -15.22 -5.66 1.34
CA SER A 94 -15.66 -4.88 2.49
C SER A 94 -15.23 -5.52 3.80
N ASN A 95 -15.25 -6.85 3.90
CA ASN A 95 -14.80 -7.56 5.09
C ASN A 95 -13.28 -7.42 5.31
N GLU A 96 -12.47 -7.62 4.27
CA GLU A 96 -11.02 -7.36 4.34
C GLU A 96 -10.73 -5.90 4.70
N PHE A 97 -11.48 -4.95 4.12
CA PHE A 97 -11.34 -3.54 4.43
C PHE A 97 -11.70 -3.26 5.88
N LYS A 98 -12.87 -3.69 6.38
CA LYS A 98 -13.30 -3.51 7.78
C LYS A 98 -12.30 -4.10 8.78
N GLN A 99 -11.73 -5.27 8.48
CA GLN A 99 -10.64 -5.85 9.29
C GLN A 99 -9.36 -5.01 9.24
N SER A 100 -9.10 -4.33 8.11
CA SER A 100 -8.01 -3.36 7.98
C SER A 100 -8.30 -2.02 8.63
N VAL A 101 -9.57 -1.63 8.79
CA VAL A 101 -10.02 -0.36 9.40
C VAL A 101 -9.74 -0.32 10.90
N GLY A 102 -9.84 -1.49 11.55
CA GLY A 102 -9.45 -1.77 12.94
C GLY A 102 -8.21 -1.00 13.40
N ASP A 103 -7.21 -1.02 12.53
CA ASP A 103 -6.04 -0.16 12.51
C ASP A 103 -5.44 -0.27 11.10
N LEU A 104 -5.57 0.77 10.28
CA LEU A 104 -4.96 0.86 8.94
C LEU A 104 -3.41 0.74 8.94
N ALA A 105 -2.82 0.45 10.09
CA ALA A 105 -1.43 0.05 10.32
C ALA A 105 -1.16 -1.46 10.18
N SER A 106 -2.19 -2.33 10.11
CA SER A 106 -1.97 -3.77 9.88
C SER A 106 -1.67 -4.03 8.39
N SER A 107 -0.38 -3.93 8.05
CA SER A 107 0.11 -3.99 6.66
C SER A 107 -0.25 -5.27 5.91
N ILE A 108 -0.60 -6.37 6.61
CA ILE A 108 -1.04 -7.63 6.02
C ILE A 108 -2.43 -7.51 5.38
N PHE A 109 -3.41 -6.98 6.11
CA PHE A 109 -4.80 -6.89 5.63
C PHE A 109 -4.94 -5.82 4.55
N LEU A 110 -4.28 -4.67 4.74
CA LEU A 110 -4.18 -3.64 3.71
C LEU A 110 -3.59 -4.19 2.41
N GLN A 111 -2.57 -5.04 2.49
CA GLN A 111 -2.00 -5.66 1.30
C GLN A 111 -2.97 -6.61 0.58
N LYS A 112 -3.70 -7.46 1.31
CA LYS A 112 -4.69 -8.37 0.72
C LYS A 112 -5.82 -7.58 0.05
N PHE A 113 -6.32 -6.55 0.73
CA PHE A 113 -7.30 -5.62 0.19
C PHE A 113 -6.82 -4.98 -1.12
N LEU A 114 -5.64 -4.35 -1.12
CA LEU A 114 -5.08 -3.70 -2.31
C LEU A 114 -4.90 -4.68 -3.48
N GLN A 115 -4.46 -5.89 -3.19
CA GLN A 115 -4.29 -6.93 -4.20
C GLN A 115 -5.65 -7.29 -4.84
N ASN A 116 -6.67 -7.54 -4.03
CA ASN A 116 -8.00 -7.86 -4.53
C ASN A 116 -8.59 -6.72 -5.37
N GLN A 117 -8.41 -5.47 -4.94
CA GLN A 117 -8.92 -4.31 -5.68
C GLN A 117 -8.22 -4.13 -7.03
N ILE A 118 -6.89 -4.24 -7.06
CA ILE A 118 -6.15 -4.19 -8.31
C ILE A 118 -6.59 -5.32 -9.24
N ASP A 119 -6.73 -6.54 -8.73
CA ASP A 119 -7.12 -7.71 -9.53
C ASP A 119 -8.52 -7.55 -10.13
N LYS A 120 -9.48 -7.04 -9.34
CA LYS A 120 -10.83 -6.69 -9.81
C LYS A 120 -10.78 -5.70 -10.97
N TRP A 121 -10.07 -4.58 -10.82
CA TRP A 121 -10.03 -3.53 -11.85
C TRP A 121 -9.16 -3.91 -13.06
N LEU A 122 -8.16 -4.76 -12.87
CA LEU A 122 -7.42 -5.36 -13.98
C LEU A 122 -8.36 -6.20 -14.85
N ASN A 123 -9.15 -7.08 -14.24
CA ASN A 123 -10.11 -7.92 -14.96
C ASN A 123 -11.17 -7.06 -15.68
N ASP A 124 -11.79 -6.08 -15.00
CA ASP A 124 -12.74 -5.15 -15.63
C ASP A 124 -12.12 -4.37 -16.80
N GLY A 125 -10.90 -3.85 -16.62
CA GLY A 125 -10.20 -3.13 -17.69
C GLY A 125 -9.85 -4.04 -18.88
N ALA A 126 -9.49 -5.29 -18.61
CA ALA A 126 -9.17 -6.27 -19.63
C ALA A 126 -10.40 -6.71 -20.42
N ASP A 127 -11.52 -6.97 -19.74
CA ASP A 127 -12.79 -7.35 -20.35
C ASP A 127 -13.31 -6.25 -21.28
N ARG A 128 -13.24 -4.98 -20.84
CA ARG A 128 -13.63 -3.81 -21.66
C ARG A 128 -12.83 -3.68 -22.95
N LEU A 129 -11.54 -4.00 -22.90
CA LEU A 129 -10.66 -3.95 -24.07
C LEU A 129 -10.60 -5.29 -24.82
N SER A 130 -11.30 -6.32 -24.34
CA SER A 130 -11.24 -7.69 -24.85
C SER A 130 -9.80 -8.22 -24.97
N ILE A 131 -8.95 -7.85 -24.00
CA ILE A 131 -7.55 -8.28 -23.95
C ILE A 131 -7.37 -9.39 -22.91
N LYS A 132 -6.43 -10.30 -23.15
CA LYS A 132 -6.00 -11.26 -22.14
C LYS A 132 -4.89 -10.64 -21.31
N ILE A 133 -5.08 -10.57 -19.99
CA ILE A 133 -4.03 -10.15 -19.07
C ILE A 133 -2.96 -11.26 -19.05
N PRO A 134 -1.71 -10.96 -19.43
CA PRO A 134 -0.63 -11.92 -19.29
C PRO A 134 -0.43 -12.27 -17.81
N PRO A 135 -0.01 -13.49 -17.46
CA PRO A 135 0.41 -13.78 -16.10
C PRO A 135 1.64 -12.92 -15.76
N ASP A 136 1.42 -11.89 -14.96
CA ASP A 136 2.41 -10.92 -14.51
C ASP A 136 2.78 -11.16 -13.05
N ARG A 137 4.00 -10.76 -12.69
CA ARG A 137 4.42 -10.65 -11.29
C ARG A 137 4.30 -9.19 -10.90
N ARG A 138 3.29 -8.88 -10.08
CA ARG A 138 3.04 -7.53 -9.55
C ARG A 138 3.35 -7.39 -8.07
N GLN A 139 3.85 -6.23 -7.69
CA GLN A 139 4.00 -5.80 -6.32
C GLN A 139 3.46 -4.39 -6.15
N ILE A 140 2.54 -4.24 -5.19
CA ILE A 140 1.97 -2.95 -4.81
C ILE A 140 2.80 -2.36 -3.67
N ILE A 141 3.23 -1.13 -3.78
CA ILE A 141 4.06 -0.47 -2.78
C ILE A 141 3.37 0.84 -2.41
N LEU A 142 3.15 1.05 -1.11
CA LEU A 142 2.66 2.32 -0.58
C LEU A 142 3.82 3.02 0.10
N ASP A 143 4.03 4.27 -0.31
CA ASP A 143 4.99 5.19 0.31
C ASP A 143 4.25 6.48 0.67
N THR A 144 4.52 7.03 1.84
CA THR A 144 3.96 8.33 2.24
C THR A 144 4.83 9.44 1.65
N VAL A 145 4.25 10.36 0.89
CA VAL A 145 4.99 11.49 0.29
C VAL A 145 4.80 12.76 1.12
N SER A 146 3.60 12.96 1.65
CA SER A 146 3.29 14.02 2.62
C SER A 146 2.30 13.49 3.64
N ASP A 147 1.85 14.34 4.55
CA ASP A 147 0.85 13.96 5.56
C ASP A 147 -0.55 13.79 4.96
N HIS A 148 -0.79 14.36 3.77
CA HIS A 148 -2.08 14.31 3.05
C HIS A 148 -2.00 13.57 1.72
N SER A 149 -0.88 12.90 1.42
CA SER A 149 -0.73 12.15 0.17
C SER A 149 0.07 10.86 0.34
N ILE A 150 -0.57 9.76 -0.07
CA ILE A 150 0.06 8.44 -0.16
C ILE A 150 0.35 8.18 -1.63
N GLN A 151 1.60 7.86 -1.95
CA GLN A 151 1.98 7.39 -3.27
C GLN A 151 1.77 5.89 -3.34
N MET A 152 0.99 5.46 -4.33
CA MET A 152 0.80 4.05 -4.64
C MET A 152 1.55 3.72 -5.92
N LYS A 153 2.43 2.72 -5.81
CA LYS A 153 3.26 2.21 -6.89
C LYS A 153 2.86 0.77 -7.19
N ILE A 154 2.83 0.42 -8.47
CA ILE A 154 2.78 -0.97 -8.91
C ILE A 154 4.01 -1.28 -9.75
N LYS A 155 4.85 -2.17 -9.24
CA LYS A 155 5.94 -2.80 -9.99
C LYS A 155 5.39 -4.04 -10.66
N TYR A 156 5.49 -4.14 -11.98
CA TYR A 156 4.95 -5.27 -12.75
C TYR A 156 5.89 -5.67 -13.88
N HIS A 157 5.77 -6.92 -14.33
CA HIS A 157 6.61 -7.48 -15.38
C HIS A 157 5.82 -7.64 -16.66
N VAL A 158 6.32 -7.08 -17.75
CA VAL A 158 5.75 -7.25 -19.08
C VAL A 158 6.62 -8.24 -19.86
N LYS A 159 6.03 -9.39 -20.17
CA LYS A 159 6.65 -10.39 -21.06
C LYS A 159 6.40 -9.97 -22.50
N THR A 160 7.45 -9.50 -23.15
CA THR A 160 7.50 -9.37 -24.60
C THR A 160 8.13 -10.62 -25.18
N PRO A 161 8.01 -10.89 -26.49
CA PRO A 161 8.64 -12.06 -27.07
C PRO A 161 10.17 -12.06 -27.03
N TRP A 162 10.78 -10.91 -26.77
CA TRP A 162 12.23 -10.72 -26.76
C TRP A 162 12.78 -10.76 -25.34
N ASN A 163 12.05 -10.20 -24.37
CA ASN A 163 12.50 -10.05 -22.99
C ASN A 163 11.33 -9.85 -22.00
N GLU A 164 11.58 -10.17 -20.74
CA GLU A 164 10.74 -9.74 -19.61
C GLU A 164 11.28 -8.38 -19.12
N THR A 165 10.45 -7.35 -19.17
CA THR A 165 10.84 -6.00 -18.73
C THR A 165 10.06 -5.62 -17.48
N GLU A 166 10.77 -5.13 -16.46
CA GLU A 166 10.14 -4.52 -15.29
C GLU A 166 9.62 -3.12 -15.66
N LYS A 167 8.40 -2.82 -15.21
CA LYS A 167 7.74 -1.54 -15.37
C LYS A 167 7.23 -1.07 -14.02
N LEU A 168 7.16 0.24 -13.86
CA LEU A 168 6.66 0.92 -12.68
C LEU A 168 5.56 1.89 -13.11
N ALA A 169 4.37 1.74 -12.55
CA ALA A 169 3.32 2.76 -12.61
C ALA A 169 3.11 3.36 -11.21
N VAL A 170 2.81 4.65 -11.18
CA VAL A 170 2.71 5.44 -9.95
C VAL A 170 1.45 6.29 -10.02
N THR A 171 0.72 6.35 -8.92
CA THR A 171 -0.42 7.25 -8.72
C THR A 171 -0.38 7.82 -7.29
N TYR A 172 -1.19 8.84 -7.04
CA TYR A 172 -1.28 9.50 -5.74
C TYR A 172 -2.69 9.39 -5.19
N ILE A 173 -2.78 8.97 -3.94
CA ILE A 173 -4.00 8.88 -3.16
C ILE A 173 -4.03 10.11 -2.25
N PRO A 174 -4.93 11.06 -2.48
CA PRO A 174 -5.14 12.14 -1.54
C PRO A 174 -5.82 11.57 -0.28
N VAL A 175 -5.31 11.96 0.88
CA VAL A 175 -5.85 11.57 2.19
C VAL A 175 -6.42 12.83 2.82
N TRP A 176 -7.75 12.89 2.88
CA TRP A 176 -8.49 13.97 3.53
C TRP A 176 -9.08 13.44 4.82
N THR A 177 -8.74 14.05 5.95
CA THR A 177 -9.26 13.66 7.26
C THR A 177 -9.88 14.86 7.94
N LYS A 178 -10.87 14.63 8.80
CA LYS A 178 -11.52 15.70 9.58
C LYS A 178 -10.59 16.33 10.61
N TYR A 179 -9.45 15.69 10.89
CA TYR A 179 -8.43 16.14 11.83
C TYR A 179 -7.36 17.00 11.17
N ASP A 180 -7.37 17.12 9.83
CA ASP A 180 -6.51 18.08 9.15
C ASP A 180 -6.87 19.49 9.64
N SER A 181 -5.87 20.15 10.22
CA SER A 181 -5.90 21.52 10.75
C SER A 181 -6.74 22.50 9.91
N LYS A 182 -6.73 22.37 8.58
CA LYS A 182 -7.48 23.24 7.67
C LYS A 182 -9.00 23.10 7.73
N TYR A 183 -9.52 21.99 8.26
CA TYR A 183 -10.96 21.73 8.43
C TYR A 183 -11.41 21.85 9.88
N ARG A 184 -10.48 22.04 10.83
CA ARG A 184 -10.81 22.42 12.19
C ARG A 184 -11.32 23.86 12.14
N GLN A 185 -12.60 24.08 12.42
CA GLN A 185 -13.07 25.42 12.77
C GLN A 185 -12.41 25.77 14.10
N GLU A 186 -11.23 26.39 14.04
CA GLU A 186 -10.51 26.84 15.22
C GLU A 186 -11.21 28.08 15.78
N ASP A 187 -11.66 27.96 17.03
CA ASP A 187 -11.93 29.12 17.88
C ASP A 187 -10.57 29.75 18.20
N PRO A 188 -10.28 31.00 17.76
CA PRO A 188 -8.95 31.61 17.80
C PRO A 188 -8.42 31.92 19.22
N SER A 189 -9.08 31.40 20.27
CA SER A 189 -8.80 31.67 21.68
C SER A 189 -7.95 30.60 22.38
N LYS A 190 -7.53 29.51 21.71
CA LYS A 190 -6.77 28.41 22.32
C LYS A 190 -5.43 28.09 21.65
N GLU A 191 -4.68 29.11 21.26
CA GLU A 191 -3.25 28.94 20.96
C GLU A 191 -2.44 29.07 22.25
N GLN A 192 -2.13 27.95 22.89
CA GLN A 192 -0.96 27.88 23.77
C GLN A 192 -0.45 26.44 23.93
N ALA A 193 0.77 26.24 23.40
CA ALA A 193 1.76 25.23 23.75
C ALA A 193 1.28 23.77 23.89
N ASP A 194 0.97 23.11 22.76
CA ASP A 194 0.98 21.65 22.72
C ASP A 194 2.37 21.15 22.31
N GLU A 195 3.00 20.31 23.14
CA GLU A 195 4.18 19.55 22.75
C GLU A 195 3.86 18.71 21.50
N ALA A 196 4.78 18.64 20.54
CA ALA A 196 4.54 17.94 19.27
C ALA A 196 4.11 16.46 19.43
N GLU A 197 4.46 15.82 20.56
CA GLU A 197 4.03 14.46 20.91
C GLU A 197 2.57 14.38 21.40
N ASP A 198 1.99 15.44 21.96
CA ASP A 198 0.57 15.44 22.36
C ASP A 198 -0.33 15.70 21.15
N ASN A 199 0.16 16.46 20.16
CA ASN A 199 -0.57 16.70 18.91
C ASN A 199 -0.70 15.44 18.05
N ILE A 200 0.30 14.53 18.05
CA ILE A 200 0.28 13.34 17.17
C ILE A 200 -0.88 12.37 17.47
N TRP A 201 -1.44 12.39 18.68
CA TRP A 201 -2.59 11.56 19.02
C TRP A 201 -3.91 12.10 18.48
N SER A 202 -3.96 13.42 18.25
CA SER A 202 -5.09 14.07 17.56
C SER A 202 -5.05 13.84 16.05
N GLU A 203 -3.89 13.48 15.50
CA GLU A 203 -3.73 13.10 14.10
C GLU A 203 -4.37 11.75 13.76
N HIS A 204 -4.58 11.53 12.46
CA HIS A 204 -5.16 10.31 11.96
C HIS A 204 -4.21 9.10 12.06
N ASN A 205 -4.75 7.88 12.05
CA ASN A 205 -3.99 6.66 12.35
C ASN A 205 -2.77 6.41 11.43
N PHE A 206 -2.79 6.83 10.15
CA PHE A 206 -1.59 6.66 9.30
C PHE A 206 -0.52 7.71 9.59
N VAL A 207 -0.89 8.97 9.82
CA VAL A 207 0.08 10.01 10.20
C VAL A 207 0.73 9.63 11.52
N ARG A 208 -0.06 9.22 12.51
CA ARG A 208 0.44 8.71 13.79
C ARG A 208 1.32 7.47 13.63
N GLY A 209 0.86 6.48 12.87
CA GLY A 209 1.63 5.26 12.59
C GLY A 209 2.95 5.53 11.87
N LYS A 210 2.95 6.45 10.89
CA LYS A 210 4.15 6.92 10.17
C LYS A 210 5.11 7.61 11.13
N TYR A 211 4.64 8.57 11.91
CA TYR A 211 5.44 9.29 12.90
C TYR A 211 6.19 8.33 13.82
N PHE A 212 5.49 7.38 14.46
CA PHE A 212 6.16 6.43 15.33
C PHE A 212 7.10 5.47 14.59
N ARG A 213 6.74 5.02 13.38
CA ARG A 213 7.65 4.22 12.55
C ARG A 213 8.97 4.96 12.26
N GLU A 214 8.91 6.25 11.96
CA GLU A 214 10.09 7.09 11.72
C GLU A 214 10.93 7.25 12.99
N GLN A 215 10.30 7.50 14.15
CA GLN A 215 10.98 7.55 15.46
C GLN A 215 11.74 6.25 15.77
N PHE A 216 11.18 5.10 15.40
CA PHE A 216 11.81 3.79 15.56
C PHE A 216 12.62 3.33 14.33
N LYS A 217 12.97 4.26 13.43
CA LYS A 217 13.88 4.08 12.28
C LYS A 217 13.43 3.02 11.27
N ALA A 218 12.13 2.95 11.00
CA ALA A 218 11.57 2.08 9.96
C ALA A 218 12.32 2.23 8.62
N ASN A 219 12.56 1.12 7.94
CA ASN A 219 13.32 1.09 6.68
C ASN A 219 12.66 0.20 5.60
N LEU A 220 11.43 -0.27 5.85
CA LEU A 220 10.63 -1.04 4.90
C LEU A 220 9.42 -0.23 4.44
N PRO A 221 8.88 -0.51 3.23
CA PRO A 221 7.68 0.13 2.70
C PRO A 221 6.50 0.17 3.67
N PHE A 222 5.58 1.12 3.49
CA PHE A 222 4.48 1.32 4.43
C PHE A 222 3.60 0.07 4.54
N ASN A 223 3.29 -0.56 3.41
CA ASN A 223 2.53 -1.80 3.33
C ASN A 223 3.39 -3.08 3.37
N TYR A 224 4.64 -3.01 3.84
CA TYR A 224 5.46 -4.22 3.98
C TYR A 224 4.85 -5.15 5.04
N PRO A 225 4.65 -6.46 4.77
CA PRO A 225 3.87 -7.32 5.65
C PRO A 225 4.45 -7.43 7.06
N THR A 226 3.62 -7.21 8.07
CA THR A 226 3.88 -7.39 9.51
C THR A 226 4.91 -6.44 10.13
N ILE A 227 6.04 -6.23 9.46
CA ILE A 227 7.24 -5.57 9.97
C ILE A 227 7.48 -4.24 9.25
N CYS A 228 8.15 -3.31 9.93
CA CYS A 228 8.49 -1.99 9.41
C CYS A 228 10.00 -1.73 9.36
N ARG A 229 10.81 -2.55 10.02
CA ARG A 229 12.27 -2.50 9.92
C ARG A 229 12.88 -3.89 9.87
N PHE A 230 13.92 -4.03 9.06
CA PHE A 230 14.81 -5.18 9.07
C PHE A 230 16.27 -4.72 9.11
N GLN A 231 17.03 -5.19 10.09
CA GLN A 231 18.43 -4.82 10.27
C GLN A 231 19.19 -5.89 11.04
N ALA A 232 20.32 -6.36 10.50
CA ALA A 232 21.22 -7.32 11.15
C ALA A 232 20.50 -8.57 11.72
N GLY A 233 19.46 -9.05 11.02
CA GLY A 233 18.67 -10.22 11.42
C GLY A 233 17.51 -9.95 12.38
N GLU A 234 17.41 -8.74 12.93
CA GLU A 234 16.25 -8.33 13.72
C GLU A 234 15.13 -7.80 12.81
N VAL A 235 13.92 -8.33 12.99
CA VAL A 235 12.69 -7.74 12.45
C VAL A 235 11.96 -6.96 13.54
N LEU A 236 11.55 -5.74 13.20
CA LEU A 236 10.79 -4.87 14.11
C LEU A 236 9.41 -4.53 13.52
N ALA A 237 8.37 -4.73 14.32
CA ALA A 237 7.04 -4.19 14.12
C ALA A 237 6.78 -3.07 15.13
N VAL A 238 6.20 -1.96 14.66
CA VAL A 238 5.75 -0.84 15.49
C VAL A 238 4.25 -0.67 15.29
N ARG A 239 3.50 -0.56 16.39
CA ARG A 239 2.06 -0.32 16.41
C ARG A 239 1.75 0.81 17.37
N SER A 240 0.83 1.68 17.00
CA SER A 240 0.35 2.77 17.85
C SER A 240 -1.11 2.52 18.20
N LEU A 241 -1.40 2.31 19.48
CA LEU A 241 -2.75 2.06 19.98
C LEU A 241 -3.15 3.22 20.88
N ASP A 242 -4.19 3.95 20.48
CA ASP A 242 -4.77 4.97 21.32
C ASP A 242 -5.74 4.31 22.31
N LEU A 243 -5.20 3.92 23.47
CA LEU A 243 -5.97 3.25 24.52
C LEU A 243 -6.95 4.17 25.25
N THR A 244 -7.05 5.46 24.88
CA THR A 244 -8.12 6.36 25.36
C THR A 244 -9.42 6.19 24.57
N ALA A 245 -9.38 5.49 23.42
CA ALA A 245 -10.56 5.27 22.59
C ALA A 245 -11.60 4.35 23.27
N PRO A 246 -12.91 4.57 23.06
CA PRO A 246 -13.96 3.75 23.66
C PRO A 246 -13.86 2.25 23.34
N SER A 247 -13.29 1.91 22.18
CA SER A 247 -13.04 0.53 21.72
C SER A 247 -11.99 -0.22 22.54
N TYR A 248 -11.29 0.45 23.45
CA TYR A 248 -10.31 -0.14 24.37
C TYR A 248 -10.71 0.04 25.84
N SER A 249 -12.00 0.32 26.10
CA SER A 249 -12.54 0.40 27.46
C SER A 249 -12.47 -0.94 28.21
N SER A 250 -12.35 -2.06 27.49
CA SER A 250 -12.20 -3.41 28.02
C SER A 250 -10.76 -3.90 27.90
N GLY A 251 -10.22 -4.45 28.99
CA GLY A 251 -8.89 -5.07 29.01
C GLY A 251 -8.78 -6.28 28.08
N GLU A 252 -9.88 -6.99 27.83
CA GLU A 252 -9.93 -8.11 26.89
C GLU A 252 -9.68 -7.63 25.44
N GLN A 253 -10.25 -6.48 25.06
CA GLN A 253 -10.06 -5.91 23.72
C GLN A 253 -8.60 -5.47 23.51
N VAL A 254 -7.98 -4.91 24.54
CA VAL A 254 -6.55 -4.56 24.52
C VAL A 254 -5.69 -5.82 24.36
N SER A 255 -5.95 -6.86 25.15
CA SER A 255 -5.22 -8.13 25.06
C SER A 255 -5.39 -8.78 23.69
N GLN A 256 -6.61 -8.92 23.19
CA GLN A 256 -6.88 -9.52 21.88
C GLN A 256 -6.15 -8.79 20.75
N GLN A 257 -6.14 -7.45 20.77
CA GLN A 257 -5.45 -6.67 19.74
C GLN A 257 -3.93 -6.88 19.77
N ILE A 258 -3.31 -6.84 20.95
CA ILE A 258 -1.87 -7.04 21.09
C ILE A 258 -1.47 -8.49 20.81
N GLU A 259 -2.24 -9.47 21.28
CA GLU A 259 -2.07 -10.91 20.99
C GLU A 259 -2.12 -11.20 19.49
N GLN A 260 -3.02 -10.55 18.76
CA GLN A 260 -3.10 -10.68 17.31
C GLN A 260 -1.80 -10.20 16.64
N GLU A 261 -1.23 -9.08 17.09
CA GLU A 261 0.04 -8.56 16.58
C GLU A 261 1.24 -9.44 16.95
N ILE A 262 1.28 -9.97 18.18
CA ILE A 262 2.27 -10.99 18.60
C ILE A 262 2.15 -12.23 17.70
N THR A 263 0.93 -12.68 17.44
CA THR A 263 0.66 -13.85 16.60
C THR A 263 1.11 -13.61 15.16
N ASN A 264 0.80 -12.44 14.60
CA ASN A 264 1.22 -12.05 13.26
C ASN A 264 2.75 -12.03 13.15
N LEU A 265 3.43 -11.39 14.12
CA LEU A 265 4.88 -11.28 14.11
C LEU A 265 5.59 -12.62 14.35
N SER A 266 5.08 -13.48 15.24
CA SER A 266 5.68 -14.80 15.47
C SER A 266 5.55 -15.73 14.25
N LYS A 267 4.44 -15.65 13.51
CA LYS A 267 4.19 -16.43 12.28
C LYS A 267 4.90 -15.87 11.04
N PHE A 268 5.47 -14.68 11.10
CA PHE A 268 6.13 -14.07 9.95
C PHE A 268 7.39 -14.84 9.51
N LYS A 269 7.38 -15.40 8.30
CA LYS A 269 8.48 -16.22 7.76
C LYS A 269 9.31 -15.49 6.70
N GLY A 270 9.23 -14.16 6.66
CA GLY A 270 9.79 -13.36 5.57
C GLY A 270 8.78 -13.09 4.46
N SER A 271 9.23 -12.39 3.42
CA SER A 271 8.42 -12.04 2.26
C SER A 271 9.28 -11.96 0.99
N ASN A 272 8.72 -12.42 -0.13
CA ASN A 272 9.33 -12.27 -1.46
C ASN A 272 9.21 -10.84 -2.03
N ARG A 273 8.67 -9.92 -1.25
CA ARG A 273 8.49 -8.52 -1.62
C ARG A 273 9.79 -7.77 -1.56
N ASP A 274 9.93 -6.84 -2.50
CA ASP A 274 10.94 -5.80 -2.47
C ASP A 274 10.89 -5.07 -1.13
N THR A 275 12.04 -5.06 -0.47
CA THR A 275 12.27 -4.41 0.82
C THR A 275 12.60 -2.93 0.67
N GLY A 276 12.93 -2.45 -0.53
CA GLY A 276 13.56 -1.15 -0.73
C GLY A 276 14.99 -1.07 -0.18
N LEU A 277 15.54 -2.20 0.27
CA LEU A 277 16.89 -2.34 0.82
C LEU A 277 17.78 -3.13 -0.16
N THR A 278 19.09 -3.13 0.10
CA THR A 278 20.05 -3.98 -0.64
C THR A 278 19.71 -5.46 -0.52
N VAL A 279 19.20 -5.87 0.65
CA VAL A 279 18.63 -7.21 0.88
C VAL A 279 17.24 -7.26 0.24
N GLY A 280 17.17 -7.38 -1.08
CA GLY A 280 15.93 -7.21 -1.85
C GLY A 280 14.76 -8.11 -1.44
N LYS A 281 14.98 -9.16 -0.62
CA LYS A 281 13.96 -10.02 -0.01
C LYS A 281 14.41 -10.46 1.39
N ILE A 282 13.44 -10.81 2.25
CA ILE A 282 13.68 -11.35 3.59
C ILE A 282 13.13 -12.77 3.64
N ASN A 283 13.94 -13.75 4.03
CA ASN A 283 13.54 -15.13 4.24
C ASN A 283 13.55 -15.48 5.73
N VAL A 284 12.95 -16.63 6.08
CA VAL A 284 12.92 -17.10 7.47
C VAL A 284 14.31 -17.27 8.08
N GLY A 285 15.29 -17.71 7.28
CA GLY A 285 16.68 -17.89 7.73
C GLY A 285 17.43 -16.58 8.00
N ASP A 286 16.91 -15.46 7.48
CA ASP A 286 17.48 -14.13 7.71
C ASP A 286 17.01 -13.54 9.06
N ILE A 287 16.02 -14.16 9.72
CA ILE A 287 15.38 -13.62 10.94
C ILE A 287 15.95 -14.33 12.17
N THR A 288 16.71 -13.60 12.98
CA THR A 288 17.31 -14.09 14.23
C THR A 288 16.59 -13.56 15.47
N ALA A 289 15.94 -12.40 15.38
CA ALA A 289 15.22 -11.78 16.48
C ALA A 289 13.94 -11.10 15.99
N ARG A 290 12.90 -11.11 16.84
CA ARG A 290 11.61 -10.48 16.57
C ARG A 290 11.28 -9.50 17.69
N LYS A 291 11.03 -8.24 17.33
CA LYS A 291 10.67 -7.19 18.26
C LYS A 291 9.33 -6.56 17.88
N LEU A 292 8.43 -6.43 18.84
CA LEU A 292 7.18 -5.69 18.71
C LEU A 292 7.21 -4.52 19.68
N ILE A 293 7.05 -3.30 19.16
CA ILE A 293 6.88 -2.09 19.96
C ILE A 293 5.43 -1.64 19.84
N VAL A 294 4.72 -1.57 20.97
CA VAL A 294 3.38 -1.01 21.06
C VAL A 294 3.49 0.35 21.74
N VAL A 295 3.11 1.40 21.02
CA VAL A 295 3.13 2.78 21.49
C VAL A 295 1.73 3.14 21.98
N ILE A 296 1.65 3.69 23.20
CA ILE A 296 0.40 4.10 23.86
C ILE A 296 0.53 5.53 24.41
N PRO A 297 -0.57 6.29 24.54
CA PRO A 297 -0.53 7.61 25.17
C PRO A 297 -0.36 7.49 26.69
N GLY A 298 0.24 8.48 27.34
CA GLY A 298 0.52 8.48 28.78
C GLY A 298 -0.72 8.64 29.65
N ASN A 299 -1.78 9.24 29.12
CA ASN A 299 -3.06 9.40 29.79
C ASN A 299 -4.04 8.23 29.49
N SER A 300 -3.54 7.09 29.02
CA SER A 300 -4.38 5.89 28.88
C SER A 300 -4.83 5.33 30.23
N THR A 301 -6.00 4.68 30.25
CA THR A 301 -6.54 3.97 31.42
C THR A 301 -5.60 2.89 31.96
N TYR A 302 -4.74 2.33 31.08
CA TYR A 302 -3.76 1.30 31.44
C TYR A 302 -2.38 1.94 31.59
N SER A 303 -1.81 1.89 32.80
CA SER A 303 -0.41 2.25 33.02
C SER A 303 0.54 1.20 32.44
N ILE A 304 1.80 1.57 32.20
CA ILE A 304 2.81 0.63 31.68
C ILE A 304 3.04 -0.57 32.61
N ASP A 305 2.84 -0.38 33.92
CA ASP A 305 2.97 -1.42 34.95
C ASP A 305 1.70 -2.26 35.13
N HIS A 306 0.67 -2.04 34.32
CA HIS A 306 -0.57 -2.79 34.40
C HIS A 306 -0.35 -4.27 34.09
N GLN A 307 -0.97 -5.17 34.88
CA GLN A 307 -0.76 -6.62 34.81
C GLN A 307 -0.95 -7.20 33.39
N ILE A 308 -1.92 -6.67 32.64
CA ILE A 308 -2.16 -7.04 31.23
C ILE A 308 -0.88 -7.00 30.39
N PHE A 309 -0.05 -5.95 30.52
CA PHE A 309 1.18 -5.83 29.74
C PHE A 309 2.26 -6.81 30.18
N SER A 310 2.32 -7.16 31.48
CA SER A 310 3.19 -8.22 31.97
C SER A 310 2.78 -9.58 31.39
N ASP A 311 1.48 -9.90 31.40
CA ASP A 311 0.97 -11.16 30.87
C ASP A 311 1.24 -11.28 29.36
N LEU A 312 0.99 -10.20 28.60
CA LEU A 312 1.29 -10.13 27.17
C LEU A 312 2.80 -10.22 26.87
N THR A 313 3.65 -9.68 27.73
CA THR A 313 5.11 -9.76 27.57
C THR A 313 5.60 -11.20 27.77
N ASN A 314 5.05 -11.91 28.75
CA ASN A 314 5.33 -13.32 28.98
C ASN A 314 4.87 -14.18 27.80
N GLU A 315 3.65 -13.93 27.30
CA GLU A 315 3.13 -14.63 26.14
C GLU A 315 3.95 -14.37 24.86
N ALA A 316 4.32 -13.11 24.61
CA ALA A 316 5.18 -12.75 23.49
C ALA A 316 6.51 -13.50 23.55
N SER A 317 7.14 -13.55 24.73
CA SER A 317 8.40 -14.24 24.96
C SER A 317 8.29 -15.73 24.67
N ASN A 318 7.20 -16.38 25.11
CA ASN A 318 6.91 -17.79 24.82
C ASN A 318 6.75 -18.06 23.32
N ARG A 319 6.35 -17.06 22.54
CA ARG A 319 6.21 -17.12 21.07
C ARG A 319 7.45 -16.60 20.33
N GLY A 320 8.55 -16.34 21.03
CA GLY A 320 9.81 -15.86 20.44
C GLY A 320 9.76 -14.41 19.96
N VAL A 321 8.89 -13.58 20.57
CA VAL A 321 8.74 -12.15 20.27
C VAL A 321 9.11 -11.33 21.52
N ASN A 322 10.00 -10.36 21.36
CA ASN A 322 10.27 -9.36 22.39
C ASN A 322 9.24 -8.23 22.28
N LEU A 323 8.27 -8.20 23.19
CA LEU A 323 7.28 -7.12 23.31
C LEU A 323 7.84 -5.99 24.18
N GLN A 324 7.72 -4.75 23.69
CA GLN A 324 8.03 -3.54 24.43
C GLN A 324 6.85 -2.56 24.35
N ILE A 325 6.34 -2.13 25.51
CA ILE A 325 5.39 -1.02 25.58
C ILE A 325 6.17 0.29 25.68
N ALA A 326 5.77 1.29 24.89
CA ALA A 326 6.38 2.61 24.88
C ALA A 326 5.30 3.68 25.09
N VAL A 327 5.43 4.47 26.15
CA VAL A 327 4.53 5.60 26.41
C VAL A 327 5.07 6.85 25.72
N ARG A 328 4.23 7.54 24.94
CA ARG A 328 4.59 8.78 24.22
C ARG A 328 3.43 9.76 24.21
N GLY A 329 3.66 11.02 24.55
CA GLY A 329 2.64 12.07 24.63
C GLY A 329 1.35 11.69 25.37
N ASN A 330 0.29 12.46 25.18
CA ASN A 330 -1.05 12.24 25.70
C ASN A 330 -2.10 12.34 24.58
N SER A 331 -3.16 11.54 24.65
CA SER A 331 -4.29 11.60 23.71
C SER A 331 -5.50 12.27 24.35
N TYR A 332 -5.85 13.46 23.87
CA TYR A 332 -7.09 14.16 24.21
C TYR A 332 -8.15 14.01 23.11
N ARG A 333 -8.01 13.01 22.24
CA ARG A 333 -8.93 12.76 21.14
C ARG A 333 -10.32 12.33 21.62
N TYR A 334 -10.37 11.60 22.73
CA TYR A 334 -11.59 11.05 23.32
C TYR A 334 -11.82 11.51 24.78
N LEU A 335 -10.89 12.29 25.33
CA LEU A 335 -10.89 12.76 26.71
C LEU A 335 -10.83 14.28 26.75
N GLU A 336 -11.44 14.89 27.76
CA GLU A 336 -11.32 16.33 27.98
C GLU A 336 -9.87 16.69 28.34
N ARG A 337 -9.34 17.73 27.68
CA ARG A 337 -8.03 18.28 28.03
C ARG A 337 -8.16 19.03 29.35
N PRO A 338 -7.33 18.73 30.37
CA PRO A 338 -7.35 19.50 31.62
C PRO A 338 -7.02 20.96 31.32
N GLU A 339 -7.78 21.88 31.90
CA GLU A 339 -7.52 23.31 31.78
C GLU A 339 -6.13 23.60 32.37
N VAL A 340 -5.22 24.14 31.56
CA VAL A 340 -3.94 24.64 32.04
C VAL A 340 -4.26 25.83 32.94
N PRO A 341 -3.85 25.84 34.23
CA PRO A 341 -4.06 26.99 35.08
C PRO A 341 -3.38 28.19 34.43
N SER A 342 -4.16 29.24 34.14
CA SER A 342 -3.66 30.50 33.62
C SER A 342 -2.54 30.99 34.54
N SER A 343 -1.34 31.19 33.99
CA SER A 343 -0.18 31.74 34.70
C SER A 343 -0.36 33.24 34.99
N GLU A 344 -1.50 33.65 35.54
CA GLU A 344 -1.81 35.02 35.94
C GLU A 344 -1.92 35.20 37.46
N ASP A 345 -1.55 34.20 38.26
CA ASP A 345 -1.39 34.38 39.71
C ASP A 345 -0.02 33.87 40.17
N ASP A 346 1.02 34.64 39.87
CA ASP A 346 2.26 34.64 40.66
C ASP A 346 2.28 35.95 41.48
N PRO A 347 2.30 35.91 42.83
CA PRO A 347 2.15 37.08 43.70
C PRO A 347 3.31 38.07 43.70
#